data_AF-A0A9D8FCI2-F1
#
_entry.id   AF-A0A9D8FCI2-F1
#
_cell.length_a   1.000
_cell.length_b   1.000
_cell.length_c   1.000
_cell.angle_alpha   90.00
_cell.angle_beta   90.00
_cell.angle_gamma   90.00
#
_symmetry.space_group_name_H-M   'P 1'
#
loop_
_entity.id
_entity.type
_entity.pdbx_description
1 polymer ?
#
loop_
_entity_poly.entity_id
_entity_poly.type
_entity_poly.pdbx_seq_one_letter_code
_entity_poly.pdbx_strand_id
1 'polypeptide(L)'
;MDLLSVISDKTNYQIIYKHGLEAMLKQTDELGVFILVLANSTYDSALFEEFKPSLEQRFGEIEKQFLATNDHSALGAPDDVAVFEQLMDIGFDSLEVNQKKYLN
;
A
#
# COMPACT_ATOMS: atom_id res chain seq x y z
N MET A 1 15.06 19.89 13.76
CA MET A 1 15.29 19.63 12.33
C MET A 1 14.21 20.35 11.56
N ASP A 2 14.56 21.15 10.56
CA ASP A 2 13.59 21.90 9.76
C ASP A 2 13.06 21.02 8.62
N LEU A 3 11.75 20.89 8.50
CA LEU A 3 11.10 20.04 7.50
C LEU A 3 11.51 20.50 6.08
N LEU A 4 11.68 21.80 5.88
CA LEU A 4 12.12 22.38 4.61
C LEU A 4 13.55 21.95 4.24
N SER A 5 14.45 21.87 5.21
CA SER A 5 15.83 21.41 4.98
C SER A 5 15.92 19.93 4.60
N VAL A 6 14.98 19.10 5.10
CA VAL A 6 14.91 17.67 4.81
C VAL A 6 14.29 17.38 3.44
N ILE A 7 13.27 18.16 3.05
CA ILE A 7 12.59 18.02 1.75
C ILE A 7 13.45 18.59 0.60
N SER A 8 14.40 19.49 0.91
CA SER A 8 15.30 20.09 -0.08
C SER A 8 16.33 19.10 -0.65
N ASP A 9 16.58 17.98 0.04
CA ASP A 9 17.42 16.89 -0.45
C ASP A 9 16.53 15.72 -0.90
N LYS A 10 16.44 15.54 -2.22
CA LYS A 10 15.63 14.50 -2.86
C LYS A 10 15.92 13.10 -2.32
N THR A 11 17.17 12.81 -1.97
CA THR A 11 17.59 11.50 -1.46
C THR A 11 17.09 11.29 -0.04
N ASN A 12 17.21 12.33 0.80
CA ASN A 12 16.79 12.26 2.19
C ASN A 12 15.27 12.18 2.32
N TYR A 13 14.54 12.89 1.44
CA TYR A 13 13.09 12.78 1.32
C TYR A 13 12.65 11.36 0.95
N GLN A 14 13.27 10.73 -0.05
CA GLN A 14 12.91 9.36 -0.48
C GLN A 14 13.12 8.33 0.63
N ILE A 15 14.22 8.44 1.38
CA ILE A 15 14.50 7.55 2.52
C ILE A 15 13.45 7.70 3.62
N ILE A 16 13.11 8.94 3.99
CA ILE A 16 12.14 9.21 5.07
C ILE A 16 10.73 8.80 4.64
N TYR A 17 10.36 9.09 3.40
CA TYR A 17 9.08 8.70 2.83
C TYR A 17 8.90 7.18 2.85
N LYS A 18 9.92 6.44 2.38
CA LYS A 18 9.93 4.98 2.40
C LYS A 18 9.83 4.42 3.82
N HIS A 19 10.65 4.92 4.76
CA HIS A 19 10.56 4.49 6.16
C HIS A 19 9.18 4.79 6.78
N GLY A 20 8.55 5.90 6.39
CA GLY A 20 7.19 6.23 6.79
C GLY A 20 6.17 5.18 6.33
N LEU A 21 6.22 4.82 5.04
CA LEU A 21 5.33 3.79 4.47
C LEU A 21 5.55 2.42 5.12
N GLU A 22 6.81 2.03 5.32
CA GLU A 22 7.13 0.76 5.98
C GLU A 22 6.66 0.73 7.44
N ALA A 23 6.84 1.84 8.16
CA ALA A 23 6.36 1.96 9.53
C ALA A 23 4.83 1.87 9.61
N MET A 24 4.11 2.52 8.69
CA MET A 24 2.66 2.44 8.61
C MET A 24 2.18 1.00 8.37
N LEU A 25 2.81 0.29 7.42
CA LEU A 25 2.47 -1.10 7.12
C LEU A 25 2.71 -2.05 8.31
N LYS A 26 3.72 -1.77 9.15
CA LYS A 26 4.07 -2.60 10.31
C LYS A 26 3.29 -2.27 11.58
N GLN A 27 2.87 -1.02 11.75
CA GLN A 27 2.32 -0.52 13.02
C GLN A 27 0.81 -0.42 13.05
N THR A 28 0.15 -0.48 11.89
CA THR A 28 -1.30 -0.32 11.80
C THR A 28 -1.91 -1.50 11.08
N ASP A 29 -3.02 -1.99 11.63
CA ASP A 29 -3.73 -3.12 11.07
C ASP A 29 -4.86 -2.69 10.11
N GLU A 30 -4.99 -1.40 9.84
CA GLU A 30 -6.12 -0.81 9.12
C GLU A 30 -6.06 -1.08 7.61
N LEU A 31 -7.21 -1.47 7.04
CA LEU A 31 -7.34 -1.72 5.60
C LEU A 31 -6.93 -0.49 4.77
N GLY A 32 -7.37 0.70 5.17
CA GLY A 32 -7.03 1.94 4.47
C GLY A 32 -5.53 2.21 4.43
N VAL A 33 -4.78 1.81 5.47
CA VAL A 33 -3.31 1.94 5.45
C VAL A 33 -2.69 0.96 4.48
N PHE A 34 -3.17 -0.29 4.43
CA PHE A 34 -2.74 -1.25 3.42
C PHE A 34 -2.99 -0.71 1.99
N ILE A 35 -4.21 -0.22 1.71
CA ILE A 35 -4.56 0.36 0.41
C ILE A 35 -3.68 1.57 0.08
N LEU A 36 -3.41 2.43 1.06
CA LEU A 36 -2.53 3.59 0.89
C LEU A 36 -1.11 3.17 0.53
N VAL A 37 -0.51 2.24 1.27
CA VAL A 37 0.87 1.78 1.01
C VAL A 37 0.93 1.06 -0.34
N LEU A 38 -0.06 0.24 -0.66
CA LEU A 38 -0.16 -0.43 -1.96
C LEU A 38 -0.22 0.60 -3.10
N ALA A 39 -1.14 1.56 -3.03
CA ALA A 39 -1.29 2.60 -4.04
C ALA A 39 0.02 3.38 -4.20
N ASN A 40 0.67 3.79 -3.12
CA ASN A 40 1.93 4.54 -3.17
C ASN A 40 3.10 3.71 -3.73
N SER A 41 3.17 2.42 -3.39
CA SER A 41 4.22 1.54 -3.91
C SER A 41 4.08 1.28 -5.42
N THR A 42 2.86 1.20 -5.96
CA THR A 42 2.63 0.94 -7.39
C THR A 42 3.14 2.06 -8.33
N TYR A 43 3.49 3.24 -7.80
CA TYR A 43 4.06 4.35 -8.60
C TYR A 43 5.59 4.28 -8.76
N ASP A 44 6.29 3.48 -7.96
CA ASP A 44 7.73 3.30 -8.01
C ASP A 44 8.04 1.80 -8.02
N SER A 45 8.52 1.30 -9.16
CA SER A 45 8.80 -0.13 -9.33
C SER A 45 9.79 -0.67 -8.32
N ALA A 46 10.81 0.11 -7.94
CA ALA A 46 11.80 -0.33 -6.95
C ALA A 46 11.17 -0.41 -5.55
N LEU A 47 10.29 0.53 -5.23
CA LEU A 47 9.54 0.53 -3.97
C LEU A 47 8.54 -0.63 -3.92
N PHE A 48 7.85 -0.90 -5.03
CA PHE A 48 6.92 -2.02 -5.15
C PHE A 48 7.62 -3.36 -4.97
N GLU A 49 8.73 -3.60 -5.66
CA GLU A 49 9.51 -4.85 -5.51
C GLU A 49 9.98 -5.07 -4.07
N GLU A 50 10.38 -4.01 -3.38
CA GLU A 50 10.85 -4.08 -2.01
C GLU A 50 9.72 -4.32 -1.00
N PHE A 51 8.58 -3.68 -1.18
CA PHE A 51 7.42 -3.87 -0.30
C PHE A 51 6.56 -5.06 -0.67
N LYS A 52 6.73 -5.66 -1.86
CA LYS A 52 5.92 -6.78 -2.33
C LYS A 52 5.80 -7.91 -1.31
N PRO A 53 6.87 -8.42 -0.67
CA PRO A 53 6.73 -9.50 0.30
C PRO A 53 5.88 -9.12 1.53
N SER A 54 6.06 -7.90 2.04
CA SER A 54 5.31 -7.39 3.19
C SER A 54 3.85 -7.11 2.84
N LEU A 55 3.60 -6.59 1.63
CA LEU A 55 2.26 -6.35 1.09
C LEU A 55 1.53 -7.66 0.81
N GLU A 56 2.21 -8.68 0.30
CA GLU A 56 1.65 -10.01 0.04
C GLU A 56 1.24 -10.70 1.35
N GLN A 57 2.13 -10.67 2.35
CA GLN A 57 1.81 -11.17 3.68
C GLN A 57 0.57 -10.45 4.24
N ARG A 58 0.55 -9.12 4.17
CA ARG A 58 -0.55 -8.32 4.70
C ARG A 58 -1.86 -8.57 3.94
N PHE A 59 -1.80 -8.70 2.63
CA PHE A 59 -2.94 -9.07 1.80
C PHE A 59 -3.54 -10.39 2.26
N GLY A 60 -2.74 -11.43 2.47
CA GLY A 60 -3.23 -12.73 2.96
C GLY A 60 -3.80 -12.69 4.39
N GLU A 61 -3.30 -11.80 5.25
CA GLU A 61 -3.87 -11.57 6.59
C GLU A 61 -5.26 -10.91 6.51
N ILE A 62 -5.38 -9.88 5.67
CA ILE A 62 -6.65 -9.16 5.45
C ILE A 62 -7.65 -10.05 4.72
N GLU A 63 -7.24 -10.80 3.71
CA GLU A 63 -8.09 -11.75 2.97
C GLU A 63 -8.72 -12.77 3.91
N LYS A 64 -7.96 -13.33 4.86
CA LYS A 64 -8.50 -14.24 5.88
C LYS A 64 -9.55 -13.57 6.76
N GLN A 65 -9.32 -12.31 7.16
CA GLN A 65 -10.30 -11.57 7.96
C GLN A 65 -11.56 -11.27 7.16
N PHE A 66 -11.39 -10.92 5.88
CA PHE A 66 -12.45 -10.64 4.93
C PHE A 66 -13.33 -11.88 4.72
N LEU A 67 -12.75 -13.05 4.48
CA LEU A 67 -13.49 -14.31 4.31
C LEU A 67 -14.13 -14.83 5.61
N ALA A 68 -13.63 -14.40 6.78
CA ALA A 68 -14.14 -14.83 8.08
C ALA A 68 -15.37 -14.03 8.55
N THR A 69 -15.63 -12.86 7.95
CA THR A 69 -16.76 -11.99 8.31
C THR A 69 -17.74 -11.87 7.14
N ASN A 70 -19.04 -11.76 7.44
CA ASN A 70 -20.05 -11.38 6.44
C ASN A 70 -20.34 -9.87 6.48
N ASP A 71 -19.73 -9.16 7.42
CA ASP A 71 -19.84 -7.71 7.58
C ASP A 71 -18.45 -7.09 7.42
N HIS A 72 -18.18 -6.59 6.21
CA HIS A 72 -16.92 -5.96 5.85
C HIS A 72 -16.82 -4.51 6.34
N SER A 73 -17.91 -3.91 6.85
CA SER A 73 -17.91 -2.52 7.34
C SER A 73 -17.02 -2.31 8.56
N ALA A 74 -16.70 -3.38 9.27
CA ALA A 74 -15.77 -3.36 10.40
C ALA A 74 -14.29 -3.38 9.99
N LEU A 75 -13.96 -3.69 8.72
CA LEU A 75 -12.58 -3.82 8.24
C LEU A 75 -11.96 -2.47 7.83
N GLY A 76 -12.78 -1.50 7.46
CA GLY A 76 -12.31 -0.20 6.99
C GLY A 76 -13.43 0.70 6.50
N ALA A 77 -13.05 1.82 5.89
CA ALA A 77 -14.01 2.69 5.24
C ALA A 77 -14.62 2.00 4.00
N PRO A 78 -15.87 2.36 3.59
CA PRO A 78 -16.55 1.67 2.49
C PRO A 78 -15.79 1.71 1.15
N ASP A 79 -15.03 2.77 0.90
CA ASP A 79 -14.16 2.93 -0.26
C ASP A 79 -12.94 1.99 -0.20
N ASP A 80 -12.29 1.88 0.96
CA ASP A 80 -11.18 0.94 1.16
C ASP A 80 -11.62 -0.51 0.96
N VAL A 81 -12.79 -0.87 1.49
CA VAL A 81 -13.42 -2.19 1.31
C VAL A 81 -13.69 -2.48 -0.16
N ALA A 82 -14.29 -1.53 -0.88
CA ALA A 82 -14.58 -1.68 -2.31
C ALA A 82 -13.32 -1.83 -3.17
N VAL A 83 -12.23 -1.13 -2.82
CA VAL A 83 -10.93 -1.32 -3.48
C VAL A 83 -10.38 -2.72 -3.17
N PHE A 84 -10.47 -3.17 -1.92
CA PHE A 84 -9.99 -4.49 -1.55
C PHE A 84 -10.76 -5.63 -2.22
N GLU A 85 -12.08 -5.50 -2.38
CA GLU A 85 -12.88 -6.45 -3.15
C GLU A 85 -12.39 -6.58 -4.59
N GLN A 86 -12.09 -5.44 -5.25
CA GLN A 86 -11.50 -5.45 -6.59
C GLN A 86 -10.11 -6.10 -6.61
N LEU A 87 -9.31 -5.90 -5.57
CA LEU A 87 -7.99 -6.53 -5.45
C LEU A 87 -8.11 -8.05 -5.28
N MET A 88 -9.12 -8.55 -4.54
CA MET A 88 -9.37 -9.99 -4.43
C MET A 88 -9.79 -10.60 -5.78
N ASP A 89 -10.62 -9.90 -6.55
CA ASP A 89 -11.04 -10.36 -7.88
C ASP A 89 -9.87 -10.41 -8.88
N ILE A 90 -8.94 -9.46 -8.81
CA ILE A 90 -7.75 -9.39 -9.67
C ILE A 90 -6.67 -10.39 -9.20
N GLY A 91 -6.57 -10.62 -7.90
CA GLY A 91 -5.51 -11.38 -7.24
C GLY A 91 -4.23 -10.56 -7.08
N PHE A 92 -3.59 -10.67 -5.91
CA PHE A 92 -2.38 -9.91 -5.58
C PHE A 92 -1.22 -10.17 -6.57
N ASP A 93 -1.11 -11.39 -7.09
CA ASP A 93 -0.08 -11.76 -8.08
C ASP A 93 -0.21 -11.06 -9.43
N SER A 94 -1.43 -10.63 -9.77
CA SER A 94 -1.72 -9.91 -11.02
C SER A 94 -1.45 -8.40 -10.91
N LEU A 95 -1.04 -7.91 -9.73
CA LEU A 95 -0.73 -6.50 -9.53
C LEU A 95 0.60 -6.15 -10.21
N GLU A 96 0.48 -5.48 -11.35
CA GLU A 96 1.61 -4.87 -12.02
C GLU A 96 1.83 -3.44 -11.53
N VAL A 97 3.10 -3.03 -11.49
CA VAL A 97 3.47 -1.63 -11.24
C VAL A 97 2.72 -0.76 -12.25
N ASN A 98 2.09 0.31 -11.78
CA ASN A 98 1.33 1.22 -12.61
C ASN A 98 2.32 2.04 -13.44
N GLN A 99 2.82 1.44 -14.53
CA GLN A 99 3.63 2.12 -15.51
C GLN A 99 2.72 3.14 -16.17
N LYS A 100 2.72 4.37 -15.66
CA LYS A 100 2.27 5.52 -16.44
C LYS A 100 3.08 5.50 -17.73
N LYS A 101 2.48 4.94 -18.78
CA LYS A 101 2.78 5.32 -20.16
C LYS A 101 2.46 6.80 -20.20
N TYR A 102 3.47 7.64 -20.01
CA TYR A 102 3.44 8.97 -20.56
C TYR A 102 3.17 8.77 -22.05
N LEU A 103 1.93 9.00 -22.47
CA LEU A 103 1.58 9.13 -23.87
C LEU A 103 2.46 10.27 -24.39
N ASN A 104 3.45 9.89 -25.19
CA ASN A 104 4.30 10.82 -25.96
C ASN A 104 3.45 11.66 -26.91
#